data_AF-A0A1U7YI53-F1
#
_entry.id   AF-A0A1U7YI53-F1
#
_cell.length_a   1.000
_cell.length_b   1.000
_cell.length_c   1.000
_cell.angle_alpha   90.00
_cell.angle_beta   90.00
_cell.angle_gamma   90.00
#
_symmetry.space_group_name_H-M   'P 1'
#
loop_
_entity.id
_entity.type
_entity.pdbx_description
1 polymer ?
#
loop_
_entity_poly.entity_id
_entity_poly.type
_entity_poly.pdbx_seq_one_letter_code
_entity_poly.pdbx_strand_id
1 'polypeptide(L)'
;MRTGFFSSPIHSSTTSNSPSRHTTFSETLMEETINDAGAVIKRWDLDVSSSSSSYNRVANLFRDYRDEAHQFLDAVNKLQHGMHFVIKESSRSELLIQAQNLMQIAMKRLQKEMYTILSGNRYFLDSETVSNSRSSRASTRSSVSDEDDEINEIIDAEVSVSSTRVSEIDKVSERVMADLKAIADCMIGAGYGAECVKIYKLNRKSVVDETLYYLGVEKLTLSQVQKMDWSLLEQKTKNWLSAVKITVSTLFQGEKILCDHVFSASDSIRETCFSEIAKESALTLFAFPEMVAKYKKLSLEKMFSVLDLYNSISELWDEIELIFSFNSLTVVKSQAVTSLVKLGEAARFMLSEFESAIQKDSSKAVACGGVHPLTRYVMNYLVFLGDYSGAFSEIIVDWPLSIQSPLPESYFLSPTPDDYDSPSSAVSVRLAWLVLVLLCKLDGKAQHYKDVSLSYLFLANNLNYVVSKVKKSNLKLLLGSDWLLNHDAKVKQYISNYERMGWSKVLTSFLENSTAEMSPPEARDWFVTFNSDFEEAYRTQSSWVIPDPKLRDGVKISLAKKVISGYRTFYEKYREILRSGGVKSVVRFAPDDLQNYLSDLFHGTGSSEHGTTSYSLSHSSSSVSTSSSPSHGR
;
A
#
# COMPACT_ATOMS: atom_id res chain seq x y z
N MET A 1 -65.67 71.23 -43.14
CA MET A 1 -64.72 70.10 -43.37
C MET A 1 -65.44 68.84 -42.88
N ARG A 2 -66.15 68.13 -43.78
CA ARG A 2 -65.72 67.00 -44.65
C ARG A 2 -66.00 65.64 -43.95
N THR A 3 -67.18 65.03 -44.17
CA THR A 3 -67.54 64.00 -45.21
C THR A 3 -67.06 62.60 -44.82
N GLY A 4 -67.78 61.48 -44.92
CA GLY A 4 -69.11 61.16 -45.44
C GLY A 4 -69.21 59.62 -45.67
N PHE A 5 -70.37 59.05 -45.30
CA PHE A 5 -71.04 57.79 -45.67
C PHE A 5 -70.36 56.54 -46.29
N PHE A 6 -70.83 55.39 -45.79
CA PHE A 6 -70.70 53.99 -46.25
C PHE A 6 -71.61 53.65 -47.45
N SER A 7 -71.13 52.82 -48.40
CA SER A 7 -71.70 51.49 -48.79
C SER A 7 -71.14 50.93 -50.11
N SER A 8 -71.12 49.59 -50.18
CA SER A 8 -70.42 48.62 -51.06
C SER A 8 -70.68 48.68 -52.58
N PRO A 9 -69.94 47.89 -53.42
CA PRO A 9 -70.46 46.58 -53.84
C PRO A 9 -69.43 45.46 -54.18
N ILE A 10 -70.00 44.26 -54.38
CA ILE A 10 -69.46 42.95 -54.79
C ILE A 10 -68.85 43.00 -56.22
N HIS A 11 -67.76 42.24 -56.52
CA HIS A 11 -67.68 41.29 -57.64
C HIS A 11 -66.30 40.62 -57.89
N SER A 12 -66.41 39.35 -58.29
CA SER A 12 -65.62 38.59 -59.27
C SER A 12 -64.18 38.16 -58.96
N SER A 13 -64.10 36.88 -58.59
CA SER A 13 -63.19 35.85 -59.10
C SER A 13 -62.42 36.21 -60.38
N THR A 14 -61.11 36.41 -60.24
CA THR A 14 -60.12 36.13 -61.27
C THR A 14 -59.36 34.87 -60.86
N THR A 15 -59.63 33.79 -61.59
CA THR A 15 -58.76 32.62 -61.70
C THR A 15 -57.37 33.06 -62.17
N SER A 16 -56.43 33.19 -61.24
CA SER A 16 -55.00 33.16 -61.58
C SER A 16 -54.47 31.78 -61.20
N ASN A 17 -54.08 31.04 -62.23
CA ASN A 17 -53.34 29.79 -62.18
C ASN A 17 -52.50 29.64 -60.90
N SER A 18 -52.77 28.58 -60.15
CA SER A 18 -51.79 28.00 -59.24
C SER A 18 -50.46 27.85 -59.99
N PRO A 19 -49.35 28.40 -59.49
CA PRO A 19 -48.07 27.95 -60.01
C PRO A 19 -47.96 26.49 -59.59
N SER A 20 -47.92 25.59 -60.58
CA SER A 20 -47.48 24.22 -60.37
C SER A 20 -46.19 24.29 -59.58
N ARG A 21 -46.22 23.78 -58.34
CA ARG A 21 -44.99 23.48 -57.59
C ARG A 21 -44.23 22.50 -58.47
N HIS A 22 -43.25 23.00 -59.22
CA HIS A 22 -42.26 22.15 -59.85
C HIS A 22 -41.46 21.57 -58.69
N THR A 23 -41.88 20.40 -58.21
CA THR A 23 -41.05 19.56 -57.34
C THR A 23 -39.74 19.36 -58.07
N THR A 24 -38.66 19.79 -57.44
CA THR A 24 -37.34 19.74 -58.07
C THR A 24 -36.96 18.26 -58.15
N PHE A 25 -36.24 17.81 -59.18
CA PHE A 25 -35.80 16.40 -59.29
C PHE A 25 -35.09 15.88 -58.01
N SER A 26 -34.44 16.81 -57.29
CA SER A 26 -33.83 16.56 -55.99
C SER A 26 -34.85 16.26 -54.87
N GLU A 27 -36.02 16.89 -54.89
CA GLU A 27 -37.09 16.68 -53.91
C GLU A 27 -37.73 15.29 -54.07
N THR A 28 -37.97 14.85 -55.31
CA THR A 28 -38.50 13.50 -55.62
C THR A 28 -37.53 12.38 -55.27
N LEU A 29 -36.23 12.59 -55.52
CA LEU A 29 -35.18 11.61 -55.19
C LEU A 29 -35.04 11.45 -53.66
N MET A 30 -35.21 12.54 -52.90
CA MET A 30 -35.13 12.50 -51.45
C MET A 30 -36.40 11.93 -50.80
N GLU A 31 -37.57 12.16 -51.40
CA GLU A 31 -38.81 11.47 -51.02
C GLU A 31 -38.71 9.95 -51.20
N GLU A 32 -38.15 9.49 -52.33
CA GLU A 32 -37.85 8.06 -52.57
C GLU A 32 -36.89 7.50 -51.51
N THR A 33 -35.82 8.23 -51.20
CA THR A 33 -34.84 7.85 -50.17
C THR A 33 -35.48 7.70 -48.77
N ILE A 34 -36.40 8.60 -48.40
CA ILE A 34 -37.13 8.54 -47.12
C ILE A 34 -38.08 7.34 -47.10
N ASN A 35 -38.74 7.04 -48.21
CA ASN A 35 -39.66 5.91 -48.31
C ASN A 35 -38.94 4.56 -48.25
N ASP A 36 -37.80 4.43 -48.94
CA ASP A 36 -36.95 3.24 -48.91
C ASP A 36 -36.40 2.98 -47.51
N ALA A 37 -35.86 4.02 -46.86
CA ALA A 37 -35.42 3.93 -45.47
C ALA A 37 -36.58 3.56 -44.54
N GLY A 38 -37.77 4.11 -44.80
CA GLY A 38 -38.99 3.83 -44.05
C GLY A 38 -39.43 2.37 -44.12
N ALA A 39 -39.26 1.70 -45.26
CA ALA A 39 -39.59 0.28 -45.41
C ALA A 39 -38.71 -0.61 -44.53
N VAL A 40 -37.40 -0.33 -44.50
CA VAL A 40 -36.43 -1.05 -43.65
C VAL A 40 -36.71 -0.79 -42.17
N ILE A 41 -36.95 0.46 -41.79
CA ILE A 41 -37.18 0.85 -40.39
C ILE A 41 -38.48 0.24 -39.85
N LYS A 42 -39.58 0.34 -40.60
CA LYS A 42 -40.90 -0.17 -40.16
C LYS A 42 -40.90 -1.67 -39.92
N ARG A 43 -40.12 -2.45 -40.69
CA ARG A 43 -39.98 -3.91 -40.51
C ARG A 43 -39.51 -4.30 -39.10
N TRP A 44 -38.81 -3.39 -38.43
CA TRP A 44 -38.25 -3.56 -37.08
C TRP A 44 -38.92 -2.69 -36.02
N ASP A 45 -40.11 -2.17 -36.33
CA ASP A 45 -40.92 -1.41 -35.38
C ASP A 45 -41.35 -2.29 -34.19
N LEU A 46 -41.33 -1.68 -33.01
CA LEU A 46 -41.67 -2.31 -31.74
C LEU A 46 -43.16 -2.14 -31.37
N ASP A 47 -43.88 -1.22 -32.02
CA ASP A 47 -45.29 -0.95 -31.71
C ASP A 47 -46.23 -2.08 -32.15
N VAL A 48 -47.35 -2.22 -31.43
CA VAL A 48 -48.29 -3.35 -31.59
C VAL A 48 -49.12 -3.25 -32.88
N SER A 49 -49.32 -2.03 -33.39
CA SER A 49 -50.21 -1.68 -34.49
C SER A 49 -49.58 -1.75 -35.88
N SER A 50 -48.26 -1.93 -35.99
CA SER A 50 -47.56 -2.06 -37.27
C SER A 50 -47.56 -3.52 -37.76
N SER A 51 -47.60 -3.71 -39.09
CA SER A 51 -47.66 -5.00 -39.80
C SER A 51 -46.41 -5.89 -39.61
N SER A 52 -45.53 -5.54 -38.68
CA SER A 52 -44.30 -6.27 -38.35
C SER A 52 -44.63 -7.56 -37.60
N SER A 53 -43.92 -8.64 -37.94
CA SER A 53 -44.16 -9.94 -37.31
C SER A 53 -43.94 -9.86 -35.79
N SER A 54 -44.77 -10.54 -35.01
CA SER A 54 -44.63 -10.63 -33.54
C SER A 54 -43.21 -11.07 -33.11
N TYR A 55 -42.56 -11.84 -33.97
CA TYR A 55 -41.19 -12.34 -33.80
C TYR A 55 -40.13 -11.22 -33.85
N ASN A 56 -40.24 -10.26 -34.78
CA ASN A 56 -39.26 -9.16 -34.91
C ASN A 56 -39.22 -8.26 -33.67
N ARG A 57 -40.31 -8.21 -32.89
CA ARG A 57 -40.37 -7.46 -31.64
C ARG A 57 -39.51 -8.08 -30.55
N VAL A 58 -39.28 -9.40 -30.58
CA VAL A 58 -38.51 -10.12 -29.54
C VAL A 58 -37.09 -10.44 -30.01
N ALA A 59 -36.87 -10.52 -31.32
CA ALA A 59 -35.57 -10.80 -31.93
C ALA A 59 -34.51 -9.74 -31.63
N ASN A 60 -33.24 -10.17 -31.55
CA ASN A 60 -32.08 -9.30 -31.34
C ASN A 60 -31.43 -9.00 -32.68
N LEU A 61 -31.60 -7.78 -33.18
CA LEU A 61 -31.16 -7.38 -34.51
C LEU A 61 -29.64 -7.61 -34.71
N PHE A 62 -28.83 -7.19 -33.75
CA PHE A 62 -27.36 -7.25 -33.86
C PHE A 62 -26.76 -8.63 -33.58
N ARG A 63 -27.51 -9.51 -32.91
CA ARG A 63 -27.07 -10.87 -32.61
C ARG A 63 -27.54 -11.87 -33.66
N ASP A 64 -28.80 -11.78 -34.06
CA ASP A 64 -29.47 -12.79 -34.86
C ASP A 64 -29.52 -12.41 -36.36
N TYR A 65 -29.46 -11.12 -36.71
CA TYR A 65 -29.66 -10.60 -38.06
C TYR A 65 -28.64 -9.52 -38.46
N ARG A 66 -27.35 -9.88 -38.46
CA ARG A 66 -26.21 -8.96 -38.67
C ARG A 66 -26.28 -8.11 -39.95
N ASP A 67 -26.55 -8.74 -41.09
CA ASP A 67 -26.64 -8.02 -42.35
C ASP A 67 -27.83 -7.03 -42.35
N GLU A 68 -28.94 -7.43 -41.72
CA GLU A 68 -30.11 -6.58 -41.55
C GLU A 68 -29.84 -5.45 -40.55
N ALA A 69 -28.96 -5.65 -39.56
CA ALA A 69 -28.51 -4.60 -38.65
C ALA A 69 -27.71 -3.51 -39.37
N HIS A 70 -26.79 -3.90 -40.26
CA HIS A 70 -26.04 -2.94 -41.09
C HIS A 70 -26.96 -2.18 -42.04
N GLN A 71 -27.90 -2.87 -42.70
CA GLN A 71 -28.89 -2.22 -43.56
C GLN A 71 -29.78 -1.27 -42.77
N PHE A 72 -30.15 -1.63 -41.54
CA PHE A 72 -30.94 -0.78 -40.67
C PHE A 72 -30.17 0.50 -40.29
N LEU A 73 -28.90 0.40 -39.89
CA LEU A 73 -28.07 1.56 -39.59
C LEU A 73 -27.87 2.47 -40.82
N ASP A 74 -27.64 1.88 -42.00
CA ASP A 74 -27.54 2.62 -43.26
C ASP A 74 -28.85 3.33 -43.61
N ALA A 75 -30.00 2.68 -43.43
CA ALA A 75 -31.31 3.28 -43.61
C ALA A 75 -31.55 4.48 -42.67
N VAL A 76 -31.12 4.39 -41.41
CA VAL A 76 -31.21 5.52 -40.45
C VAL A 76 -30.32 6.68 -40.89
N ASN A 77 -29.10 6.41 -41.33
CA ASN A 77 -28.19 7.43 -41.83
C ASN A 77 -28.76 8.11 -43.09
N LYS A 78 -29.29 7.34 -44.04
CA LYS A 78 -29.96 7.87 -45.25
C LYS A 78 -31.18 8.72 -44.89
N LEU A 79 -32.00 8.25 -43.95
CA LEU A 79 -33.14 9.02 -43.44
C LEU A 79 -32.71 10.35 -42.85
N GLN A 80 -31.64 10.38 -42.05
CA GLN A 80 -31.09 11.61 -41.49
C GLN A 80 -30.62 12.59 -42.57
N HIS A 81 -29.88 12.10 -43.57
CA HIS A 81 -29.42 12.94 -44.69
C HIS A 81 -30.62 13.52 -45.48
N GLY A 82 -31.63 12.68 -45.75
CA GLY A 82 -32.88 13.11 -46.38
C GLY A 82 -33.60 14.19 -45.55
N MET A 83 -33.70 14.02 -44.23
CA MET A 83 -34.28 15.02 -43.33
C MET A 83 -33.54 16.37 -43.38
N HIS A 84 -32.21 16.37 -43.32
CA HIS A 84 -31.41 17.60 -43.41
C HIS A 84 -31.58 18.31 -44.75
N PHE A 85 -31.77 17.57 -45.84
CA PHE A 85 -32.04 18.12 -47.15
C PHE A 85 -33.44 18.76 -47.23
N VAL A 86 -34.48 18.02 -46.80
CA VAL A 86 -35.88 18.51 -46.81
C VAL A 86 -36.06 19.75 -45.93
N ILE A 87 -35.35 19.83 -44.79
CA ILE A 87 -35.36 21.03 -43.93
C ILE A 87 -34.84 22.28 -44.67
N LYS A 88 -33.85 22.14 -45.57
CA LYS A 88 -33.27 23.25 -46.33
C LYS A 88 -34.18 23.74 -47.45
N GLU A 89 -34.92 22.84 -48.10
CA GLU A 89 -35.76 23.18 -49.25
C GLU A 89 -37.21 23.55 -48.87
N SER A 90 -37.81 22.85 -47.89
CA SER A 90 -39.24 22.99 -47.59
C SER A 90 -39.57 22.69 -46.11
N SER A 91 -39.48 23.71 -45.25
CA SER A 91 -39.67 23.63 -43.79
C SER A 91 -41.09 23.29 -43.29
N ARG A 92 -42.07 23.08 -44.19
CA ARG A 92 -43.49 22.77 -43.88
C ARG A 92 -44.04 21.55 -44.62
N SER A 93 -43.20 20.55 -44.90
CA SER A 93 -43.61 19.34 -45.62
C SER A 93 -44.14 18.23 -44.69
N GLU A 94 -45.22 17.56 -45.08
CA GLU A 94 -45.71 16.32 -44.44
C GLU A 94 -44.64 15.22 -44.43
N LEU A 95 -43.72 15.25 -45.41
CA LEU A 95 -42.57 14.35 -45.49
C LEU A 95 -41.62 14.49 -44.29
N LEU A 96 -41.47 15.70 -43.74
CA LEU A 96 -40.63 15.90 -42.56
C LEU A 96 -41.26 15.28 -41.31
N ILE A 97 -42.59 15.33 -41.19
CA ILE A 97 -43.32 14.69 -40.10
C ILE A 97 -43.20 13.16 -40.22
N GLN A 98 -43.36 12.61 -41.43
CA GLN A 98 -43.16 11.19 -41.70
C GLN A 98 -41.74 10.74 -41.36
N ALA A 99 -40.73 11.49 -41.81
CA ALA A 99 -39.33 11.18 -41.55
C ALA A 99 -38.99 11.26 -40.05
N GLN A 100 -39.53 12.26 -39.33
CA GLN A 100 -39.38 12.37 -37.88
C GLN A 100 -40.00 11.16 -37.15
N ASN A 101 -41.18 10.71 -37.56
CA ASN A 101 -41.81 9.52 -36.98
C ASN A 101 -40.99 8.25 -37.23
N LEU A 102 -40.46 8.09 -38.45
CA LEU A 102 -39.55 6.99 -38.78
C LEU A 102 -38.27 7.03 -37.94
N MET A 103 -37.70 8.23 -37.72
CA MET A 103 -36.53 8.40 -36.88
C MET A 103 -36.80 7.98 -35.43
N GLN A 104 -37.97 8.34 -34.88
CA GLN A 104 -38.37 7.93 -33.52
C GLN A 104 -38.52 6.40 -33.39
N ILE A 105 -39.11 5.74 -34.39
CA ILE A 105 -39.20 4.27 -34.44
C ILE A 105 -37.81 3.66 -34.45
N ALA A 106 -36.92 4.17 -35.31
CA ALA A 106 -35.56 3.67 -35.43
C ALA A 106 -34.78 3.81 -34.12
N MET A 107 -34.86 4.98 -33.49
CA MET A 107 -34.17 5.24 -32.22
C MET A 107 -34.68 4.35 -31.09
N LYS A 108 -36.00 4.11 -30.98
CA LYS A 108 -36.54 3.16 -30.00
C LYS A 108 -35.96 1.75 -30.18
N ARG A 109 -35.81 1.30 -31.43
CA ARG A 109 -35.19 -0.01 -31.73
C ARG A 109 -33.71 -0.04 -31.34
N LEU A 110 -32.93 0.97 -31.72
CA LEU A 110 -31.50 1.06 -31.36
C LEU A 110 -31.31 1.13 -29.83
N GLN A 111 -32.15 1.88 -29.13
CA GLN A 111 -32.16 1.93 -27.66
C GLN A 111 -32.36 0.54 -27.04
N LYS A 112 -33.33 -0.23 -27.54
CA LYS A 112 -33.57 -1.59 -27.09
C LYS A 112 -32.38 -2.52 -27.36
N GLU A 113 -31.81 -2.46 -28.55
CA GLU A 113 -30.66 -3.30 -28.92
C GLU A 113 -29.45 -2.98 -28.05
N MET A 114 -29.14 -1.69 -27.85
CA MET A 114 -28.06 -1.26 -26.96
C MET A 114 -28.24 -1.79 -25.55
N TYR A 115 -29.44 -1.65 -24.98
CA TYR A 115 -29.75 -2.20 -23.65
C TYR A 115 -29.57 -3.73 -23.61
N THR A 116 -30.01 -4.43 -24.65
CA THR A 116 -29.95 -5.89 -24.71
C THR A 116 -28.51 -6.39 -24.83
N ILE A 117 -27.68 -5.72 -25.62
CA ILE A 117 -26.26 -6.02 -25.76
C ILE A 117 -25.54 -5.78 -24.42
N LEU A 118 -25.76 -4.63 -23.77
CA LEU A 118 -25.13 -4.31 -22.49
C LEU A 118 -25.53 -5.27 -21.37
N SER A 119 -26.82 -5.60 -21.27
CA SER A 119 -27.34 -6.51 -20.23
C SER A 119 -26.98 -7.98 -20.49
N GLY A 120 -26.97 -8.42 -21.74
CA GLY A 120 -26.67 -9.80 -22.12
C GLY A 120 -25.18 -10.17 -22.13
N ASN A 121 -24.28 -9.19 -22.18
CA ASN A 121 -22.83 -9.41 -22.33
C ASN A 121 -22.00 -8.87 -21.16
N ARG A 122 -22.56 -8.84 -19.94
CA ARG A 122 -21.84 -8.33 -18.74
C ARG A 122 -20.44 -8.93 -18.58
N TYR A 123 -20.27 -10.23 -18.82
CA TYR A 123 -18.98 -10.94 -18.74
C TYR A 123 -17.99 -10.51 -19.84
N PHE A 124 -18.44 -10.33 -21.09
CA PHE A 124 -17.58 -9.93 -22.20
C PHE A 124 -17.24 -8.44 -22.19
N LEU A 125 -18.04 -7.65 -21.47
CA LEU A 125 -17.82 -6.25 -21.17
C LEU A 125 -17.24 -6.05 -19.76
N ASP A 126 -16.76 -7.13 -19.13
CA ASP A 126 -16.08 -7.03 -17.86
C ASP A 126 -14.69 -6.43 -18.08
N SER A 127 -14.25 -5.70 -17.06
CA SER A 127 -13.15 -4.76 -17.18
C SER A 127 -11.79 -5.45 -17.34
N GLU A 128 -11.68 -6.71 -16.89
CA GLU A 128 -10.52 -7.57 -17.10
C GLU A 128 -10.39 -8.01 -18.56
N THR A 129 -11.48 -8.51 -19.15
CA THR A 129 -11.53 -8.90 -20.57
C THR A 129 -11.18 -7.72 -21.47
N VAL A 130 -11.80 -6.56 -21.21
CA VAL A 130 -11.62 -5.33 -22.00
C VAL A 130 -10.18 -4.79 -21.92
N SER A 131 -9.53 -4.89 -20.76
CA SER A 131 -8.14 -4.46 -20.56
C SER A 131 -7.15 -5.42 -21.24
N ASN A 132 -7.39 -6.73 -21.13
CA ASN A 132 -6.54 -7.77 -21.72
C ASN A 132 -6.59 -7.78 -23.26
N SER A 133 -7.77 -7.63 -23.87
CA SER A 133 -7.92 -7.58 -25.34
C SER A 133 -7.18 -6.39 -25.97
N ARG A 134 -6.93 -5.30 -25.23
CA ARG A 134 -6.12 -4.16 -25.71
C ARG A 134 -4.64 -4.29 -25.38
N SER A 135 -4.28 -4.88 -24.24
CA SER A 135 -2.88 -5.14 -23.87
C SER A 135 -2.20 -6.14 -24.83
N SER A 136 -2.93 -7.17 -25.27
CA SER A 136 -2.46 -8.11 -26.30
C SER A 136 -2.17 -7.42 -27.64
N ARG A 137 -2.93 -6.37 -28.00
CA ARG A 137 -2.69 -5.53 -29.18
C ARG A 137 -1.49 -4.58 -29.05
N ALA A 138 -1.16 -4.14 -27.84
CA ALA A 138 0.05 -3.35 -27.59
C ALA A 138 1.31 -4.23 -27.69
N SER A 139 1.26 -5.43 -27.12
CA SER A 139 2.37 -6.41 -27.17
C SER A 139 2.63 -6.96 -28.57
N THR A 140 1.59 -7.22 -29.36
CA THR A 140 1.73 -7.65 -30.77
C THR A 140 2.26 -6.55 -31.69
N ARG A 141 2.13 -5.27 -31.31
CA ARG A 141 2.70 -4.14 -32.06
C ARG A 141 4.13 -3.77 -31.63
N SER A 142 4.61 -4.25 -30.47
CA SER A 142 5.98 -4.02 -30.00
C SER A 142 6.95 -5.18 -30.27
N SER A 143 6.48 -6.27 -30.89
CA SER A 143 7.30 -7.43 -31.25
C SER A 143 7.75 -7.35 -32.70
N VAL A 144 8.80 -6.57 -32.96
CA VAL A 144 9.62 -6.71 -34.18
C VAL A 144 11.09 -6.68 -33.76
N SER A 145 11.72 -7.87 -33.86
CA SER A 145 13.15 -8.24 -33.75
C SER A 145 13.81 -8.10 -32.37
N ASP A 146 14.72 -8.97 -31.90
CA ASP A 146 15.64 -9.90 -32.58
C ASP A 146 15.56 -11.34 -32.04
N GLU A 147 15.96 -12.27 -32.91
CA GLU A 147 16.09 -13.71 -32.72
C GLU A 147 17.16 -14.05 -31.64
N ASP A 148 16.86 -15.02 -30.77
CA ASP A 148 17.83 -16.05 -30.39
C ASP A 148 17.07 -17.27 -29.84
N ASP A 149 17.47 -18.42 -30.37
CA ASP A 149 16.84 -19.73 -30.25
C ASP A 149 17.07 -20.41 -28.88
N GLU A 150 16.22 -21.41 -28.67
CA GLU A 150 16.41 -22.65 -27.91
C GLU A 150 15.89 -22.76 -26.45
N ILE A 151 15.05 -23.81 -26.31
CA ILE A 151 14.61 -24.56 -25.11
C ILE A 151 13.26 -24.12 -24.52
N ASN A 152 12.18 -24.79 -24.95
CA ASN A 152 11.16 -25.41 -24.07
C ASN A 152 10.01 -26.08 -24.87
N GLU A 153 10.29 -27.16 -25.60
CA GLU A 153 9.23 -28.11 -25.97
C GLU A 153 8.93 -28.97 -24.74
N ILE A 154 7.78 -28.74 -24.07
CA ILE A 154 6.98 -29.68 -23.25
C ILE A 154 5.80 -28.94 -22.55
N ILE A 155 5.69 -27.60 -22.60
CA ILE A 155 4.59 -26.83 -21.98
C ILE A 155 3.44 -26.48 -22.98
N ASP A 156 3.57 -26.82 -24.26
CA ASP A 156 2.69 -26.29 -25.32
C ASP A 156 1.27 -26.87 -25.39
N ALA A 157 0.98 -28.02 -24.79
CA ALA A 157 -0.35 -28.64 -24.94
C ALA A 157 -1.43 -28.00 -24.03
N GLU A 158 -1.07 -27.55 -22.82
CA GLU A 158 -2.03 -26.89 -21.90
C GLU A 158 -2.09 -25.37 -22.11
N VAL A 159 -0.98 -24.75 -22.52
CA VAL A 159 -0.93 -23.32 -22.87
C VAL A 159 -1.68 -23.03 -24.18
N SER A 160 -1.65 -23.94 -25.16
CA SER A 160 -2.39 -23.84 -26.42
C SER A 160 -3.93 -23.77 -26.23
N VAL A 161 -4.49 -24.60 -25.33
CA VAL A 161 -5.95 -24.62 -25.10
C VAL A 161 -6.40 -23.40 -24.30
N SER A 162 -5.59 -22.94 -23.34
CA SER A 162 -5.83 -21.71 -22.59
C SER A 162 -5.75 -20.46 -23.48
N SER A 163 -4.71 -20.35 -24.32
CA SER A 163 -4.54 -19.22 -25.24
C SER A 163 -5.62 -19.17 -26.33
N THR A 164 -6.06 -20.34 -26.83
CA THR A 164 -7.13 -20.42 -27.83
C THR A 164 -8.46 -19.93 -27.25
N ARG A 165 -8.82 -20.34 -26.02
CA ARG A 165 -10.05 -19.88 -25.34
C ARG A 165 -10.02 -18.39 -25.00
N VAL A 166 -8.88 -17.87 -24.57
CA VAL A 166 -8.68 -16.42 -24.36
C VAL A 166 -8.87 -15.66 -25.67
N SER A 167 -8.33 -16.17 -26.79
CA SER A 167 -8.51 -15.53 -28.10
C SER A 167 -9.96 -15.51 -28.59
N GLU A 168 -10.76 -16.51 -28.25
CA GLU A 168 -12.18 -16.56 -28.62
C GLU A 168 -13.01 -15.58 -27.80
N ILE A 169 -12.74 -15.46 -26.50
CA ILE A 169 -13.37 -14.50 -25.60
C ILE A 169 -13.06 -13.07 -26.04
N ASP A 170 -11.80 -12.79 -26.39
CA ASP A 170 -11.37 -11.49 -26.93
C ASP A 170 -12.12 -11.15 -28.22
N LYS A 171 -12.24 -12.10 -29.17
CA LYS A 171 -12.99 -11.90 -30.42
C LYS A 171 -14.48 -11.66 -30.18
N VAL A 172 -15.08 -12.29 -29.16
CA VAL A 172 -16.48 -12.01 -28.79
C VAL A 172 -16.60 -10.61 -28.19
N SER A 173 -15.71 -10.22 -27.29
CA SER A 173 -15.68 -8.88 -26.69
C SER A 173 -15.52 -7.79 -27.76
N GLU A 174 -14.55 -7.94 -28.69
CA GLU A 174 -14.35 -7.00 -29.80
C GLU A 174 -15.59 -6.83 -30.67
N ARG A 175 -16.30 -7.93 -30.96
CA ARG A 175 -17.56 -7.88 -31.73
C ARG A 175 -18.65 -7.12 -30.99
N VAL A 176 -18.84 -7.40 -29.70
CA VAL A 176 -19.82 -6.70 -28.86
C VAL A 176 -19.50 -5.21 -28.77
N MET A 177 -18.22 -4.84 -28.60
CA MET A 177 -17.76 -3.45 -28.58
C MET A 177 -18.00 -2.74 -29.91
N ALA A 178 -17.74 -3.41 -31.04
CA ALA A 178 -18.01 -2.86 -32.37
C ALA A 178 -19.51 -2.62 -32.62
N ASP A 179 -20.37 -3.54 -32.18
CA ASP A 179 -21.83 -3.39 -32.29
C ASP A 179 -22.32 -2.20 -31.45
N LEU A 180 -21.84 -2.08 -30.20
CA LEU A 180 -22.15 -0.92 -29.33
C LEU A 180 -21.70 0.39 -29.95
N LYS A 181 -20.49 0.43 -30.52
CA LYS A 181 -19.96 1.61 -31.21
C LYS A 181 -20.83 1.98 -32.42
N ALA A 182 -21.18 1.01 -33.26
CA ALA A 182 -22.00 1.26 -34.45
C ALA A 182 -23.38 1.84 -34.09
N ILE A 183 -24.00 1.33 -33.02
CA ILE A 183 -25.25 1.88 -32.48
C ILE A 183 -25.05 3.31 -31.95
N ALA A 184 -24.01 3.51 -31.13
CA ALA A 184 -23.73 4.82 -30.53
C ALA A 184 -23.43 5.89 -31.59
N ASP A 185 -22.58 5.59 -32.57
CA ASP A 185 -22.26 6.51 -33.67
C ASP A 185 -23.52 6.92 -34.44
N CYS A 186 -24.40 5.96 -34.74
CA CYS A 186 -25.66 6.22 -35.43
C CYS A 186 -26.62 7.09 -34.60
N MET A 187 -26.80 6.76 -33.32
CA MET A 187 -27.66 7.54 -32.42
C MET A 187 -27.13 8.96 -32.20
N ILE A 188 -25.81 9.12 -32.03
CA ILE A 188 -25.16 10.43 -31.85
C ILE A 188 -25.27 11.24 -33.14
N GLY A 189 -24.99 10.62 -34.29
CA GLY A 189 -25.15 11.23 -35.61
C GLY A 189 -26.56 11.80 -35.78
N ALA A 190 -27.58 11.02 -35.43
CA ALA A 190 -28.99 11.40 -35.52
C ALA A 190 -29.47 12.42 -34.46
N GLY A 191 -28.62 12.84 -33.51
CA GLY A 191 -28.97 13.80 -32.46
C GLY A 191 -29.57 13.21 -31.18
N TYR A 192 -29.53 11.89 -31.00
CA TYR A 192 -30.05 11.15 -29.83
C TYR A 192 -28.94 10.69 -28.88
N GLY A 193 -27.85 11.46 -28.80
CA GLY A 193 -26.71 11.14 -27.94
C GLY A 193 -27.09 11.06 -26.45
N ALA A 194 -28.03 11.87 -25.98
CA ALA A 194 -28.46 11.88 -24.58
C ALA A 194 -29.18 10.57 -24.18
N GLU A 195 -30.06 10.06 -25.04
CA GLU A 195 -30.75 8.79 -24.86
C GLU A 195 -29.78 7.62 -24.89
N CYS A 196 -28.80 7.66 -25.81
CA CYS A 196 -27.72 6.67 -25.89
C CYS A 196 -26.93 6.60 -24.58
N VAL A 197 -26.45 7.74 -24.08
CA VAL A 197 -25.70 7.83 -22.81
C VAL A 197 -26.52 7.35 -21.64
N LYS A 198 -27.82 7.70 -21.58
CA LYS A 198 -28.71 7.29 -20.50
C LYS A 198 -28.79 5.77 -20.36
N ILE A 199 -28.91 5.05 -21.47
CA ILE A 199 -29.01 3.58 -21.48
C ILE A 199 -27.67 2.96 -21.08
N TYR A 200 -26.58 3.44 -21.68
CA TYR A 200 -25.24 2.99 -21.38
C TYR A 200 -24.91 3.14 -19.89
N LYS A 201 -25.09 4.35 -19.36
CA LYS A 201 -24.88 4.68 -17.95
C LYS A 201 -25.70 3.79 -17.02
N LEU A 202 -27.00 3.62 -17.29
CA LEU A 202 -27.90 2.85 -16.42
C LEU A 202 -27.37 1.43 -16.18
N ASN A 203 -26.85 0.79 -17.22
CA ASN A 203 -26.31 -0.57 -17.11
C ASN A 203 -24.90 -0.57 -16.51
N ARG A 204 -23.98 0.23 -17.05
CA ARG A 204 -22.57 0.21 -16.67
C ARG A 204 -22.31 0.73 -15.26
N LYS A 205 -23.05 1.75 -14.82
CA LYS A 205 -23.00 2.21 -13.42
C LYS A 205 -23.44 1.11 -12.44
N SER A 206 -24.46 0.33 -12.78
CA SER A 206 -24.88 -0.83 -11.97
C SER A 206 -23.75 -1.85 -11.82
N VAL A 207 -23.03 -2.15 -12.92
CA VAL A 207 -21.91 -3.09 -12.90
C VAL A 207 -20.77 -2.57 -12.02
N VAL A 208 -20.41 -1.30 -12.14
CA VAL A 208 -19.37 -0.67 -11.31
C VAL A 208 -19.76 -0.70 -9.83
N ASP A 209 -20.98 -0.27 -9.50
CA ASP A 209 -21.46 -0.19 -8.12
C ASP A 209 -21.62 -1.59 -7.48
N GLU A 210 -22.12 -2.59 -8.23
CA GLU A 210 -22.18 -4.00 -7.79
C GLU A 210 -20.78 -4.57 -7.54
N THR A 211 -19.81 -4.28 -8.41
CA THR A 211 -18.43 -4.78 -8.28
C THR A 211 -17.75 -4.20 -7.05
N LEU A 212 -17.88 -2.88 -6.81
CA LEU A 212 -17.34 -2.25 -5.59
C LEU A 212 -17.94 -2.86 -4.33
N TYR A 213 -19.25 -3.15 -4.35
CA TYR A 213 -19.93 -3.81 -3.24
C TYR A 213 -19.33 -5.19 -2.93
N TYR A 214 -19.12 -6.03 -3.96
CA TYR A 214 -18.51 -7.35 -3.79
C TYR A 214 -17.03 -7.28 -3.34
N LEU A 215 -16.31 -6.25 -3.73
CA LEU A 215 -14.95 -5.97 -3.26
C LEU A 215 -14.91 -5.40 -1.82
N GLY A 216 -16.06 -5.16 -1.20
CA GLY A 216 -16.16 -4.65 0.17
C GLY A 216 -15.86 -3.15 0.30
N VAL A 217 -15.95 -2.39 -0.80
CA VAL A 217 -15.81 -0.93 -0.78
C VAL A 217 -17.14 -0.31 -0.36
N GLU A 218 -17.24 0.02 0.93
CA GLU A 218 -18.45 0.59 1.51
C GLU A 218 -18.43 2.12 1.53
N LYS A 219 -19.61 2.72 1.29
CA LYS A 219 -19.82 4.16 1.48
C LYS A 219 -19.94 4.48 2.97
N LEU A 220 -18.84 4.93 3.56
CA LEU A 220 -18.76 5.33 4.96
C LEU A 220 -18.76 6.85 5.11
N THR A 221 -19.26 7.33 6.25
CA THR A 221 -19.12 8.72 6.69
C THR A 221 -18.06 8.81 7.79
N LEU A 222 -17.40 9.97 7.89
CA LEU A 222 -16.42 10.21 8.95
C LEU A 222 -17.01 9.97 10.36
N SER A 223 -18.29 10.29 10.55
CA SER A 223 -18.98 10.07 11.83
C SER A 223 -19.09 8.59 12.22
N GLN A 224 -19.29 7.71 11.23
CA GLN A 224 -19.36 6.26 11.43
C GLN A 224 -17.97 5.72 11.76
N VAL A 225 -16.95 6.12 10.99
CA VAL A 225 -15.54 5.73 11.23
C VAL A 225 -15.08 6.15 12.63
N GLN A 226 -15.44 7.35 13.08
CA GLN A 226 -15.07 7.83 14.42
C GLN A 226 -15.71 7.04 15.57
N LYS A 227 -16.88 6.45 15.36
CA LYS A 227 -17.59 5.63 16.37
C LYS A 227 -17.18 4.16 16.31
N MET A 228 -16.48 3.75 15.26
CA MET A 228 -16.10 2.36 15.01
C MET A 228 -14.94 1.92 15.90
N ASP A 229 -14.98 0.65 16.29
CA ASP A 229 -13.81 0.00 16.91
C ASP A 229 -12.68 -0.16 15.89
N TRP A 230 -11.45 -0.10 16.37
CA TRP A 230 -10.29 -0.22 15.49
C TRP A 230 -10.18 -1.58 14.82
N SER A 231 -10.55 -2.68 15.48
CA SER A 231 -10.46 -4.01 14.88
C SER A 231 -11.31 -4.13 13.61
N LEU A 232 -12.51 -3.57 13.64
CA LEU A 232 -13.39 -3.53 12.48
C LEU A 232 -12.87 -2.57 11.40
N LEU A 233 -12.32 -1.41 11.79
CA LEU A 233 -11.72 -0.47 10.84
C LEU A 233 -10.51 -1.08 10.15
N GLU A 234 -9.66 -1.82 10.89
CA GLU A 234 -8.51 -2.53 10.35
C GLU A 234 -8.93 -3.61 9.35
N GLN A 235 -10.00 -4.35 9.62
CA GLN A 235 -10.56 -5.31 8.65
C GLN A 235 -11.04 -4.60 7.37
N LYS A 236 -11.73 -3.45 7.51
CA LYS A 236 -12.16 -2.66 6.35
C LYS A 236 -10.97 -2.08 5.58
N THR A 237 -9.91 -1.67 6.26
CA THR A 237 -8.65 -1.26 5.64
C THR A 237 -8.04 -2.39 4.84
N LYS A 238 -7.99 -3.62 5.37
CA LYS A 238 -7.48 -4.79 4.63
C LYS A 238 -8.33 -5.10 3.39
N ASN A 239 -9.65 -5.04 3.50
CA ASN A 239 -10.54 -5.20 2.35
C ASN A 239 -10.28 -4.12 1.30
N TRP A 240 -10.17 -2.86 1.73
CA TRP A 240 -9.85 -1.74 0.84
C TRP A 240 -8.50 -1.93 0.14
N LEU A 241 -7.45 -2.36 0.86
CA LEU A 241 -6.12 -2.63 0.30
C LEU A 241 -6.16 -3.73 -0.76
N SER A 242 -6.97 -4.78 -0.55
CA SER A 242 -7.17 -5.83 -1.55
C SER A 242 -7.98 -5.35 -2.76
N ALA A 243 -8.88 -4.39 -2.57
CA ALA A 243 -9.80 -3.92 -3.59
C ALA A 243 -9.24 -2.80 -4.47
N VAL A 244 -8.40 -1.90 -3.93
CA VAL A 244 -8.01 -0.65 -4.60
C VAL A 244 -7.33 -0.90 -5.94
N LYS A 245 -6.37 -1.84 -6.00
CA LYS A 245 -5.66 -2.18 -7.24
C LYS A 245 -6.60 -2.74 -8.29
N ILE A 246 -7.48 -3.68 -7.92
CA ILE A 246 -8.49 -4.25 -8.83
C ILE A 246 -9.44 -3.14 -9.31
N THR A 247 -9.85 -2.23 -8.42
CA THR A 247 -10.80 -1.18 -8.75
C THR A 247 -10.19 -0.15 -9.72
N VAL A 248 -8.93 0.25 -9.51
CA VAL A 248 -8.24 1.21 -10.38
C VAL A 248 -7.80 0.57 -11.68
N SER A 249 -6.94 -0.45 -11.60
CA SER A 249 -6.24 -1.05 -12.75
C SER A 249 -7.15 -1.92 -13.62
N THR A 250 -8.22 -2.48 -13.05
CA THR A 250 -9.17 -3.33 -13.79
C THR A 250 -10.45 -2.56 -14.04
N LEU A 251 -11.23 -2.24 -13.01
CA LEU A 251 -12.60 -1.72 -13.17
C LEU A 251 -12.67 -0.34 -13.84
N PHE A 252 -12.00 0.68 -13.29
CA PHE A 252 -12.04 2.03 -13.86
C PHE A 252 -11.28 2.12 -15.18
N GLN A 253 -10.14 1.46 -15.31
CA GLN A 253 -9.39 1.40 -16.56
C GLN A 253 -10.20 0.73 -17.68
N GLY A 254 -10.82 -0.42 -17.41
CA GLY A 254 -11.66 -1.11 -18.40
C GLY A 254 -12.89 -0.30 -18.80
N GLU A 255 -13.55 0.37 -17.85
CA GLU A 255 -14.68 1.25 -18.16
C GLU A 255 -14.25 2.48 -18.99
N LYS A 256 -13.09 3.07 -18.70
CA LYS A 256 -12.50 4.14 -19.52
C LYS A 256 -12.27 3.67 -20.95
N ILE A 257 -11.60 2.53 -21.10
CA ILE A 257 -11.34 1.91 -22.40
C ILE A 257 -12.63 1.69 -23.20
N LEU A 258 -13.67 1.18 -22.54
CA LEU A 258 -14.95 0.88 -23.17
C LEU A 258 -15.67 2.16 -23.59
N CYS A 259 -15.71 3.17 -22.72
CA CYS A 259 -16.24 4.50 -23.06
C CYS A 259 -15.48 5.13 -24.22
N ASP A 260 -14.15 5.02 -24.23
CA ASP A 260 -13.30 5.55 -25.30
C ASP A 260 -13.56 4.88 -26.65
N HIS A 261 -13.86 3.58 -26.64
CA HIS A 261 -14.20 2.84 -27.85
C HIS A 261 -15.62 3.19 -28.35
N VAL A 262 -16.62 3.06 -27.48
CA VAL A 262 -18.04 3.20 -27.85
C VAL A 262 -18.37 4.63 -28.26
N PHE A 263 -17.81 5.64 -27.58
CA PHE A 263 -18.12 7.05 -27.81
C PHE A 263 -17.02 7.81 -28.57
N SER A 264 -16.22 7.11 -29.37
CA SER A 264 -15.13 7.70 -30.16
C SER A 264 -15.56 8.84 -31.11
N ALA A 265 -16.83 8.90 -31.51
CA ALA A 265 -17.38 9.94 -32.37
C ALA A 265 -17.58 11.31 -31.67
N SER A 266 -17.59 11.37 -30.34
CA SER A 266 -17.81 12.62 -29.60
C SER A 266 -17.07 12.64 -28.26
N ASP A 267 -16.03 13.46 -28.19
CA ASP A 267 -15.20 13.64 -26.99
C ASP A 267 -16.02 14.14 -25.78
N SER A 268 -16.99 15.04 -26.01
CA SER A 268 -17.85 15.59 -24.96
C SER A 268 -18.76 14.52 -24.35
N ILE A 269 -19.34 13.65 -25.19
CA ILE A 269 -20.20 12.56 -24.75
C ILE A 269 -19.37 11.51 -24.00
N ARG A 270 -18.19 11.16 -24.54
CA ARG A 270 -17.24 10.24 -23.91
C ARG A 270 -16.86 10.68 -22.50
N GLU A 271 -16.46 11.94 -22.34
CA GLU A 271 -16.11 12.51 -21.02
C GLU A 271 -17.30 12.44 -20.07
N THR A 272 -18.46 12.91 -20.50
CA THR A 272 -19.66 12.98 -19.65
C THR A 272 -20.10 11.58 -19.22
N CYS A 273 -20.09 10.61 -20.14
CA CYS A 273 -20.51 9.25 -19.86
C CYS A 273 -19.61 8.57 -18.83
N PHE A 274 -18.28 8.59 -19.04
CA PHE A 274 -17.33 8.02 -18.09
C PHE A 274 -17.42 8.70 -16.72
N SER A 275 -17.53 10.04 -16.71
CA SER A 275 -17.65 10.81 -15.48
C SER A 275 -18.90 10.45 -14.68
N GLU A 276 -20.05 10.31 -15.33
CA GLU A 276 -21.30 9.94 -14.66
C GLU A 276 -21.33 8.51 -14.12
N ILE A 277 -20.48 7.61 -14.63
CA ILE A 277 -20.36 6.22 -14.18
C ILE A 277 -19.39 6.11 -13.01
N ALA A 278 -18.15 6.60 -13.19
CA ALA A 278 -17.05 6.30 -12.27
C ALA A 278 -16.89 7.31 -11.12
N LYS A 279 -17.33 8.57 -11.28
CA LYS A 279 -16.98 9.67 -10.36
C LYS A 279 -17.40 9.42 -8.91
N GLU A 280 -18.65 9.02 -8.65
CA GLU A 280 -19.13 8.80 -7.28
C GLU A 280 -18.41 7.63 -6.60
N SER A 281 -18.20 6.55 -7.34
CA SER A 281 -17.57 5.32 -6.88
C SER A 281 -16.08 5.57 -6.58
N ALA A 282 -15.39 6.31 -7.45
CA ALA A 282 -14.00 6.72 -7.24
C ALA A 282 -13.84 7.69 -6.07
N LEU A 283 -14.75 8.67 -5.90
CA LEU A 283 -14.75 9.54 -4.73
C LEU A 283 -14.95 8.75 -3.43
N THR A 284 -15.84 7.76 -3.44
CA THR A 284 -16.07 6.90 -2.27
C THR A 284 -14.82 6.07 -1.94
N LEU A 285 -14.18 5.48 -2.95
CA LEU A 285 -12.94 4.72 -2.81
C LEU A 285 -11.83 5.58 -2.21
N PHE A 286 -11.58 6.76 -2.79
CA PHE A 286 -10.47 7.62 -2.37
C PHE A 286 -10.78 8.47 -1.14
N ALA A 287 -12.02 8.58 -0.67
CA ALA A 287 -12.34 9.25 0.60
C ALA A 287 -12.09 8.37 1.82
N PHE A 288 -12.09 7.03 1.66
CA PHE A 288 -11.88 6.11 2.78
C PHE A 288 -10.53 6.32 3.50
N PRO A 289 -9.39 6.43 2.81
CA PRO A 289 -8.10 6.63 3.47
C PRO A 289 -8.00 7.95 4.24
N GLU A 290 -8.61 9.04 3.74
CA GLU A 290 -8.76 10.29 4.48
C GLU A 290 -9.53 10.09 5.80
N MET A 291 -10.60 9.28 5.79
CA MET A 291 -11.36 9.01 7.01
C MET A 291 -10.54 8.21 8.04
N VAL A 292 -9.74 7.25 7.59
CA VAL A 292 -8.81 6.50 8.46
C VAL A 292 -7.76 7.43 9.06
N ALA A 293 -7.18 8.32 8.25
CA ALA A 293 -6.22 9.33 8.71
C ALA A 293 -6.79 10.29 9.78
N LYS A 294 -8.10 10.54 9.76
CA LYS A 294 -8.82 11.40 10.71
C LYS A 294 -9.38 10.65 11.93
N TYR A 295 -8.99 9.40 12.14
CA TYR A 295 -9.46 8.61 13.28
C TYR A 295 -8.94 9.19 14.61
N LYS A 296 -9.84 9.41 15.58
CA LYS A 296 -9.52 10.15 16.82
C LYS A 296 -8.51 9.46 17.74
N LYS A 297 -8.38 8.13 17.64
CA LYS A 297 -7.53 7.32 18.52
C LYS A 297 -6.38 6.70 17.73
N LEU A 298 -5.71 7.49 16.89
CA LEU A 298 -4.48 7.06 16.24
C LEU A 298 -3.40 6.86 17.31
N SER A 299 -2.77 5.69 17.27
CA SER A 299 -1.68 5.28 18.15
C SER A 299 -0.56 4.74 17.28
N LEU A 300 0.63 4.58 17.87
CA LEU A 300 1.83 4.18 17.16
C LEU A 300 1.68 2.84 16.42
N GLU A 301 0.97 1.89 17.02
CA GLU A 301 0.74 0.57 16.43
C GLU A 301 -0.07 0.64 15.13
N LYS A 302 -0.81 1.73 14.92
CA LYS A 302 -1.70 1.96 13.77
C LYS A 302 -0.99 2.65 12.61
N MET A 303 0.25 3.09 12.80
CA MET A 303 1.03 3.79 11.78
C MET A 303 1.19 2.96 10.51
N PHE A 304 1.43 1.65 10.65
CA PHE A 304 1.66 0.78 9.50
C PHE A 304 0.43 0.68 8.59
N SER A 305 -0.78 0.61 9.15
CA SER A 305 -2.00 0.66 8.33
C SER A 305 -2.19 1.99 7.59
N VAL A 306 -1.75 3.11 8.19
CA VAL A 306 -1.76 4.43 7.52
C VAL A 306 -0.74 4.46 6.39
N LEU A 307 0.44 3.88 6.58
CA LEU A 307 1.48 3.79 5.55
C LEU A 307 1.08 2.83 4.42
N ASP A 308 0.42 1.71 4.71
CA ASP A 308 -0.09 0.76 3.71
C ASP A 308 -1.09 1.47 2.76
N LEU A 309 -2.00 2.25 3.33
CA LEU A 309 -2.96 3.06 2.58
C LEU A 309 -2.26 4.12 1.73
N TYR A 310 -1.23 4.78 2.28
CA TYR A 310 -0.47 5.79 1.55
C TYR A 310 0.26 5.16 0.36
N ASN A 311 1.03 4.09 0.59
CA ASN A 311 1.73 3.33 -0.45
C ASN A 311 0.79 2.91 -1.57
N SER A 312 -0.36 2.34 -1.22
CA SER A 312 -1.31 1.84 -2.22
C SER A 312 -1.84 2.92 -3.16
N ILE A 313 -2.03 4.15 -2.68
CA ILE A 313 -2.44 5.27 -3.55
C ILE A 313 -1.23 5.81 -4.35
N SER A 314 -0.06 5.93 -3.70
CA SER A 314 1.16 6.45 -4.35
C SER A 314 1.59 5.54 -5.51
N GLU A 315 1.60 4.21 -5.31
CA GLU A 315 1.93 3.22 -6.35
C GLU A 315 0.97 3.25 -7.54
N LEU A 316 -0.29 3.63 -7.33
CA LEU A 316 -1.31 3.71 -8.38
C LEU A 316 -1.45 5.12 -8.97
N TRP A 317 -0.61 6.08 -8.57
CA TRP A 317 -0.81 7.49 -8.90
C TRP A 317 -0.84 7.76 -10.41
N ASP A 318 0.11 7.20 -11.16
CA ASP A 318 0.19 7.38 -12.61
C ASP A 318 -1.06 6.81 -13.32
N GLU A 319 -1.54 5.64 -12.89
CA GLU A 319 -2.77 5.04 -13.40
C GLU A 319 -3.98 5.92 -13.07
N ILE A 320 -4.08 6.45 -11.85
CA ILE A 320 -5.14 7.36 -11.43
C ILE A 320 -5.12 8.62 -12.31
N GLU A 321 -3.95 9.20 -12.57
CA GLU A 321 -3.82 10.39 -13.41
C GLU A 321 -4.24 10.14 -14.85
N LEU A 322 -3.83 9.00 -15.42
CA LEU A 322 -4.21 8.58 -16.77
C LEU A 322 -5.70 8.28 -16.88
N ILE A 323 -6.29 7.58 -15.93
CA ILE A 323 -7.71 7.21 -15.92
C ILE A 323 -8.59 8.46 -15.77
N PHE A 324 -8.28 9.31 -14.80
CA PHE A 324 -9.07 10.50 -14.45
C PHE A 324 -8.49 11.78 -15.08
N SER A 325 -8.06 11.68 -16.34
CA SER A 325 -7.42 12.78 -17.07
C SER A 325 -8.37 13.92 -17.49
N PHE A 326 -9.68 13.68 -17.50
CA PHE A 326 -10.68 14.69 -17.86
C PHE A 326 -10.83 15.78 -16.80
N ASN A 327 -11.09 17.02 -17.24
CA ASN A 327 -11.25 18.18 -16.34
C ASN A 327 -12.44 18.00 -15.38
N SER A 328 -13.54 17.37 -15.81
CA SER A 328 -14.70 17.08 -14.95
C SER A 328 -14.41 16.10 -13.81
N LEU A 329 -13.27 15.38 -13.89
CA LEU A 329 -12.80 14.37 -12.94
C LEU A 329 -11.60 14.83 -12.10
N THR A 330 -11.15 16.07 -12.25
CA THR A 330 -10.10 16.66 -11.39
C THR A 330 -10.44 16.52 -9.90
N VAL A 331 -11.72 16.58 -9.52
CA VAL A 331 -12.15 16.37 -8.12
C VAL A 331 -11.80 14.97 -7.58
N VAL A 332 -11.75 13.94 -8.43
CA VAL A 332 -11.33 12.58 -8.02
C VAL A 332 -9.83 12.59 -7.73
N LYS A 333 -9.02 13.18 -8.61
CA LYS A 333 -7.58 13.35 -8.40
C LYS A 333 -7.29 14.17 -7.14
N SER A 334 -7.99 15.28 -6.95
CA SER A 334 -7.89 16.11 -5.75
C SER A 334 -8.27 15.34 -4.49
N GLN A 335 -9.26 14.46 -4.53
CA GLN A 335 -9.64 13.61 -3.39
C GLN A 335 -8.53 12.59 -3.05
N ALA A 336 -7.93 11.95 -4.06
CA ALA A 336 -6.80 11.04 -3.84
C ALA A 336 -5.58 11.77 -3.23
N VAL A 337 -5.24 12.95 -3.75
CA VAL A 337 -4.18 13.81 -3.19
C VAL A 337 -4.51 14.24 -1.76
N THR A 338 -5.76 14.64 -1.49
CA THR A 338 -6.20 15.00 -0.14
C THR A 338 -6.01 13.83 0.83
N SER A 339 -6.33 12.62 0.40
CA SER A 339 -6.08 11.41 1.19
C SER A 339 -4.60 11.19 1.47
N LEU A 340 -3.72 11.28 0.46
CA LEU A 340 -2.27 11.19 0.64
C LEU A 340 -1.76 12.23 1.66
N VAL A 341 -2.18 13.50 1.51
CA VAL A 341 -1.81 14.58 2.43
C VAL A 341 -2.26 14.27 3.86
N LYS A 342 -3.51 13.82 4.04
CA LYS A 342 -4.04 13.50 5.38
C LYS A 342 -3.38 12.28 6.01
N LEU A 343 -3.10 11.24 5.23
CA LEU A 343 -2.32 10.08 5.70
C LEU A 343 -0.90 10.51 6.11
N GLY A 344 -0.24 11.36 5.31
CA GLY A 344 1.07 11.92 5.63
C GLY A 344 1.07 12.79 6.90
N GLU A 345 0.06 13.64 7.08
CA GLU A 345 -0.14 14.42 8.32
C GLU A 345 -0.31 13.48 9.54
N ALA A 346 -1.13 12.43 9.41
CA ALA A 346 -1.34 11.44 10.46
C ALA A 346 -0.05 10.67 10.81
N ALA A 347 0.72 10.26 9.80
CA ALA A 347 2.02 9.61 9.99
C ALA A 347 3.02 10.51 10.72
N ARG A 348 3.13 11.80 10.32
CA ARG A 348 3.99 12.80 10.99
C ARG A 348 3.55 13.06 12.43
N PHE A 349 2.25 13.11 12.69
CA PHE A 349 1.70 13.24 14.04
C PHE A 349 2.09 12.03 14.91
N MET A 350 1.84 10.80 14.44
CA MET A 350 2.19 9.59 15.18
C MET A 350 3.70 9.50 15.44
N LEU A 351 4.54 9.92 14.50
CA LEU A 351 5.99 9.94 14.70
C LEU A 351 6.43 10.97 15.75
N SER A 352 5.77 12.13 15.80
CA SER A 352 6.01 13.14 16.84
C SER A 352 5.60 12.61 18.22
N GLU A 353 4.47 11.90 18.29
CA GLU A 353 4.03 11.21 19.52
C GLU A 353 4.99 10.08 19.91
N PHE A 354 5.58 9.38 18.95
CA PHE A 354 6.61 8.36 19.19
C PHE A 354 7.83 8.95 19.89
N GLU A 355 8.36 10.03 19.34
CA GLU A 355 9.51 10.74 19.90
C GLU A 355 9.20 11.26 21.31
N SER A 356 8.05 11.90 21.48
CA SER A 356 7.52 12.40 22.75
C SER A 356 7.39 11.28 23.80
N ALA A 357 6.90 10.10 23.40
CA ALA A 357 6.78 8.93 24.28
C ALA A 357 8.16 8.41 24.74
N ILE A 358 9.16 8.39 23.86
CA ILE A 358 10.53 8.03 24.23
C ILE A 358 11.10 9.03 25.24
N GLN A 359 10.95 10.33 24.97
CA GLN A 359 11.46 11.39 25.85
C GLN A 359 10.78 11.40 27.23
N LYS A 360 9.47 11.13 27.29
CA LYS A 360 8.67 11.13 28.52
C LYS A 360 8.74 9.83 29.32
N ASP A 361 9.32 8.76 28.78
CA ASP A 361 9.40 7.47 29.46
C ASP A 361 10.01 7.58 30.88
N SER A 362 9.25 7.19 31.89
CA SER A 362 9.61 7.28 33.32
C SER A 362 9.93 5.92 33.94
N SER A 363 10.00 4.85 33.12
CA SER A 363 10.34 3.52 33.60
C SER A 363 11.75 3.48 34.21
N LYS A 364 11.92 2.63 35.24
CA LYS A 364 13.18 2.55 35.99
C LYS A 364 14.25 1.81 35.19
N ALA A 365 15.52 2.18 35.39
CA ALA A 365 16.65 1.44 34.86
C ALA A 365 16.65 -0.02 35.35
N VAL A 366 17.16 -0.94 34.52
CA VAL A 366 17.15 -2.38 34.81
C VAL A 366 18.17 -2.68 35.92
N ALA A 367 17.73 -3.21 37.05
CA ALA A 367 18.58 -3.37 38.24
C ALA A 367 19.95 -4.04 37.97
N CYS A 368 20.02 -5.02 37.07
CA CYS A 368 21.23 -5.80 36.77
C CYS A 368 21.99 -5.32 35.51
N GLY A 369 21.70 -4.11 35.00
CA GLY A 369 22.40 -3.53 33.86
C GLY A 369 22.04 -4.12 32.48
N GLY A 370 21.01 -4.97 32.39
CA GLY A 370 20.58 -5.58 31.13
C GLY A 370 19.95 -4.60 30.11
N VAL A 371 19.51 -5.14 28.97
CA VAL A 371 18.81 -4.35 27.94
C VAL A 371 17.47 -3.85 28.45
N HIS A 372 17.25 -2.55 28.34
CA HIS A 372 16.04 -1.88 28.79
C HIS A 372 14.84 -2.21 27.86
N PRO A 373 13.61 -2.41 28.39
CA PRO A 373 12.42 -2.67 27.58
C PRO A 373 12.15 -1.59 26.51
N LEU A 374 12.35 -0.31 26.84
CA LEU A 374 12.27 0.81 25.89
C LEU A 374 13.16 0.59 24.66
N THR A 375 14.40 0.15 24.85
CA THR A 375 15.34 -0.14 23.75
C THR A 375 14.78 -1.21 22.82
N ARG A 376 14.16 -2.25 23.39
CA ARG A 376 13.54 -3.31 22.58
C ARG A 376 12.35 -2.79 21.79
N TYR A 377 11.47 -2.04 22.45
CA TYR A 377 10.29 -1.45 21.83
C TYR A 377 10.65 -0.52 20.67
N VAL A 378 11.51 0.47 20.93
CA VAL A 378 11.91 1.47 19.93
C VAL A 378 12.60 0.80 18.75
N MET A 379 13.57 -0.08 19.00
CA MET A 379 14.30 -0.72 17.91
C MET A 379 13.42 -1.66 17.09
N ASN A 380 12.47 -2.38 17.70
CA ASN A 380 11.52 -3.18 16.94
C ASN A 380 10.64 -2.30 16.05
N TYR A 381 10.16 -1.18 16.59
CA TYR A 381 9.37 -0.22 15.82
C TYR A 381 10.15 0.37 14.64
N LEU A 382 11.39 0.82 14.86
CA LEU A 382 12.23 1.39 13.81
C LEU A 382 12.59 0.35 12.75
N VAL A 383 12.77 -0.93 13.13
CA VAL A 383 12.99 -2.02 12.16
C VAL A 383 11.80 -2.11 11.20
N PHE A 384 10.57 -2.14 11.71
CA PHE A 384 9.37 -2.17 10.87
C PHE A 384 9.21 -0.90 10.04
N LEU A 385 9.45 0.28 10.63
CA LEU A 385 9.38 1.55 9.89
C LEU A 385 10.39 1.61 8.74
N GLY A 386 11.56 0.98 8.89
CA GLY A 386 12.57 0.87 7.85
C GLY A 386 12.08 0.16 6.58
N ASP A 387 11.11 -0.75 6.69
CA ASP A 387 10.52 -1.44 5.54
C ASP A 387 9.60 -0.54 4.71
N TYR A 388 9.21 0.63 5.25
CA TYR A 388 8.37 1.64 4.59
C TYR A 388 9.18 2.85 4.10
N SER A 389 10.48 2.71 3.85
CA SER A 389 11.36 3.83 3.51
C SER A 389 10.91 4.63 2.28
N GLY A 390 10.25 3.99 1.30
CA GLY A 390 9.66 4.64 0.11
C GLY A 390 8.62 5.69 0.47
N ALA A 391 7.43 5.28 0.93
CA ALA A 391 6.40 6.20 1.43
C ALA A 391 6.93 7.17 2.47
N PHE A 392 7.77 6.69 3.38
CA PHE A 392 8.26 7.52 4.46
C PHE A 392 9.11 8.67 3.93
N SER A 393 9.88 8.45 2.86
CA SER A 393 10.66 9.51 2.21
C SER A 393 9.76 10.61 1.64
N GLU A 394 8.68 10.26 0.94
CA GLU A 394 7.70 11.21 0.38
C GLU A 394 6.98 12.00 1.49
N ILE A 395 6.59 11.32 2.58
CA ILE A 395 5.86 11.94 3.70
C ILE A 395 6.69 13.02 4.42
N ILE A 396 8.01 12.84 4.50
CA ILE A 396 8.89 13.73 5.27
C ILE A 396 9.58 14.81 4.44
N VAL A 397 9.42 14.83 3.10
CA VAL A 397 10.04 15.83 2.20
C VAL A 397 9.79 17.25 2.71
N ASP A 398 8.53 17.58 3.00
CA ASP A 398 8.13 18.93 3.46
C ASP A 398 8.18 19.11 4.98
N TRP A 399 8.81 18.17 5.69
CA TRP A 399 8.90 18.19 7.16
C TRP A 399 10.33 17.93 7.64
N PRO A 400 11.32 18.77 7.28
CA PRO A 400 12.71 18.57 7.66
C PRO A 400 12.90 18.58 9.19
N LEU A 401 13.93 17.87 9.67
CA LEU A 401 14.32 17.96 11.08
C LEU A 401 14.86 19.36 11.36
N SER A 402 14.19 20.10 12.24
CA SER A 402 14.75 21.34 12.79
C SER A 402 15.71 21.00 13.93
N ILE A 403 16.95 20.72 13.58
CA ILE A 403 18.02 20.43 14.53
C ILE A 403 18.55 21.77 15.05
N GLN A 404 18.21 22.14 16.28
CA GLN A 404 18.58 23.44 16.87
C GLN A 404 20.04 23.49 17.40
N SER A 405 20.79 22.39 17.36
CA SER A 405 22.19 22.34 17.81
C SER A 405 23.02 21.39 16.94
N PRO A 406 24.33 21.64 16.72
CA PRO A 406 25.18 20.69 16.02
C PRO A 406 25.19 19.37 16.80
N LEU A 407 24.64 18.33 16.16
CA LEU A 407 24.60 16.98 16.73
C LEU A 407 26.02 16.45 16.84
N PRO A 408 26.31 15.52 17.77
CA PRO A 408 27.65 14.96 17.84
C PRO A 408 27.94 14.20 16.53
N GLU A 409 29.02 14.57 15.85
CA GLU A 409 29.53 13.98 14.60
C GLU A 409 29.59 12.44 14.62
N SER A 410 29.69 11.83 15.81
CA SER A 410 29.71 10.37 15.97
C SER A 410 28.36 9.69 15.71
N TYR A 411 27.24 10.42 15.76
CA TYR A 411 25.88 9.89 15.61
C TYR A 411 25.26 10.14 14.23
N PHE A 412 25.71 11.20 13.56
CA PHE A 412 25.31 11.58 12.21
C PHE A 412 26.60 11.72 11.42
N LEU A 413 26.83 10.83 10.46
CA LEU A 413 27.92 11.06 9.53
C LEU A 413 27.64 12.34 8.76
N SER A 414 28.69 13.14 8.58
CA SER A 414 28.74 14.19 7.58
C SER A 414 28.47 13.55 6.21
N PRO A 415 27.34 13.85 5.54
CA PRO A 415 27.24 13.64 4.12
C PRO A 415 28.20 14.62 3.45
N THR A 416 28.79 14.24 2.32
CA THR A 416 29.28 15.24 1.38
C THR A 416 28.13 16.19 1.04
N PRO A 417 28.37 17.50 0.82
CA PRO A 417 27.32 18.49 0.57
C PRO A 417 26.29 18.09 -0.52
N ASP A 418 26.70 17.23 -1.46
CA ASP A 418 25.88 16.75 -2.57
C ASP A 418 24.84 15.67 -2.21
N ASP A 419 24.85 15.12 -0.98
CA ASP A 419 24.01 13.97 -0.56
C ASP A 419 22.84 14.34 0.37
N TYR A 420 22.70 15.62 0.71
CA TYR A 420 21.60 16.12 1.57
C TYR A 420 20.24 16.16 0.87
N ASP A 421 20.24 16.26 -0.46
CA ASP A 421 19.02 16.40 -1.27
C ASP A 421 18.39 15.07 -1.70
N SER A 422 18.99 13.93 -1.31
CA SER A 422 18.43 12.61 -1.62
C SER A 422 17.33 12.21 -0.61
N PRO A 423 16.13 11.80 -1.07
CA PRO A 423 15.05 11.34 -0.18
C PRO A 423 15.44 10.15 0.71
N SER A 424 16.37 9.31 0.25
CA SER A 424 16.96 8.21 1.05
C SER A 424 17.81 8.73 2.22
N SER A 425 18.46 9.88 2.05
CA SER A 425 19.26 10.55 3.08
C SER A 425 18.36 11.12 4.19
N ALA A 426 17.25 11.77 3.83
CA ALA A 426 16.31 12.35 4.80
C ALA A 426 15.67 11.30 5.74
N VAL A 427 15.30 10.13 5.21
CA VAL A 427 14.80 8.99 6.01
C VAL A 427 15.86 8.51 6.98
N SER A 428 17.09 8.36 6.50
CA SER A 428 18.22 7.87 7.28
C SER A 428 18.55 8.82 8.44
N VAL A 429 18.56 10.13 8.19
CA VAL A 429 18.73 11.16 9.24
C VAL A 429 17.59 11.08 10.27
N ARG A 430 16.33 10.88 9.84
CA ARG A 430 15.20 10.73 10.76
C ARG A 430 15.31 9.51 11.66
N LEU A 431 15.70 8.37 11.10
CA LEU A 431 15.87 7.13 11.85
C LEU A 431 17.05 7.25 12.82
N ALA A 432 18.17 7.82 12.38
CA ALA A 432 19.33 8.10 13.23
C ALA A 432 18.98 9.02 14.40
N TRP A 433 18.14 10.05 14.15
CA TRP A 433 17.62 10.94 15.19
C TRP A 433 16.81 10.20 16.25
N LEU A 434 15.87 9.34 15.86
CA LEU A 434 15.07 8.58 16.83
C LEU A 434 15.93 7.61 17.66
N VAL A 435 16.97 7.03 17.05
CA VAL A 435 17.97 6.25 17.79
C VAL A 435 18.74 7.12 18.77
N LEU A 436 19.16 8.33 18.39
CA LEU A 436 19.83 9.26 19.30
C LEU A 436 18.90 9.65 20.47
N VAL A 437 17.63 9.97 20.22
CA VAL A 437 16.65 10.30 21.27
C VAL A 437 16.53 9.16 22.28
N LEU A 438 16.48 7.91 21.80
CA LEU A 438 16.53 6.72 22.66
C LEU A 438 17.82 6.66 23.48
N LEU A 439 18.98 6.85 22.86
CA LEU A 439 20.27 6.75 23.53
C LEU A 439 20.48 7.85 24.59
N CYS A 440 20.08 9.08 24.30
CA CYS A 440 20.07 10.18 25.29
C CYS A 440 19.15 9.84 26.48
N LYS A 441 17.99 9.24 26.21
CA LYS A 441 17.08 8.82 27.27
C LYS A 441 17.67 7.71 28.15
N LEU A 442 18.42 6.79 27.56
CA LEU A 442 19.13 5.74 28.27
C LEU A 442 20.30 6.29 29.09
N ASP A 443 21.01 7.31 28.58
CA ASP A 443 22.07 8.00 29.33
C ASP A 443 21.53 8.63 30.62
N GLY A 444 20.42 9.37 30.54
CA GLY A 444 19.75 9.89 31.73
C GLY A 444 19.32 8.80 32.73
N LYS A 445 18.92 7.62 32.24
CA LYS A 445 18.63 6.46 33.11
C LYS A 445 19.89 5.89 33.76
N ALA A 446 21.00 5.86 33.03
CA ALA A 446 22.27 5.33 33.53
C ALA A 446 22.84 6.16 34.70
N GLN A 447 22.50 7.45 34.78
CA GLN A 447 22.88 8.33 35.89
C GLN A 447 22.25 7.94 37.24
N HIS A 448 21.21 7.11 37.25
CA HIS A 448 20.53 6.68 38.48
C HIS A 448 21.17 5.46 39.15
N TYR A 449 22.12 4.79 38.50
CA TYR A 449 22.89 3.74 39.16
C TYR A 449 23.88 4.36 40.16
N LYS A 450 23.98 3.75 41.34
CA LYS A 450 24.98 4.13 42.35
C LYS A 450 26.39 3.75 41.91
N ASP A 451 26.53 2.63 41.20
CA ASP A 451 27.80 2.14 40.69
C ASP A 451 28.00 2.62 39.24
N VAL A 452 29.03 3.45 39.04
CA VAL A 452 29.39 4.02 37.73
C VAL A 452 29.76 2.93 36.72
N SER A 453 30.37 1.83 37.18
CA SER A 453 30.72 0.72 36.28
C SER A 453 29.49 -0.04 35.80
N LEU A 454 28.44 -0.14 36.63
CA LEU A 454 27.14 -0.66 36.21
C LEU A 454 26.44 0.27 35.21
N SER A 455 26.56 1.60 35.35
CA SER A 455 26.07 2.56 34.35
C SER A 455 26.70 2.31 32.98
N TYR A 456 28.03 2.14 32.92
CA TYR A 456 28.73 1.87 31.65
C TYR A 456 28.35 0.51 31.07
N LEU A 457 28.17 -0.52 31.90
CA LEU A 457 27.73 -1.84 31.43
C LEU A 457 26.31 -1.78 30.86
N PHE A 458 25.40 -1.05 31.50
CA PHE A 458 24.05 -0.79 31.01
C PHE A 458 24.06 -0.10 29.65
N LEU A 459 24.86 0.96 29.49
CA LEU A 459 25.00 1.67 28.22
C LEU A 459 25.57 0.76 27.11
N ALA A 460 26.59 -0.04 27.42
CA ALA A 460 27.17 -0.99 26.48
C ALA A 460 26.14 -2.05 26.03
N ASN A 461 25.38 -2.62 26.96
CA ASN A 461 24.36 -3.63 26.66
C ASN A 461 23.27 -3.08 25.74
N ASN A 462 22.75 -1.89 26.04
CA ASN A 462 21.69 -1.29 25.23
C ASN A 462 22.19 -0.85 23.86
N LEU A 463 23.37 -0.23 23.78
CA LEU A 463 23.93 0.18 22.50
C LEU A 463 24.29 -1.04 21.63
N ASN A 464 24.86 -2.10 22.21
CA ASN A 464 25.14 -3.34 21.49
C ASN A 464 23.86 -3.98 20.95
N TYR A 465 22.75 -3.90 21.69
CA TYR A 465 21.45 -4.35 21.21
C TYR A 465 20.95 -3.53 20.01
N VAL A 466 21.05 -2.20 20.09
CA VAL A 466 20.71 -1.28 18.98
C VAL A 466 21.54 -1.64 17.74
N VAL A 467 22.86 -1.71 17.86
CA VAL A 467 23.78 -2.06 16.76
C VAL A 467 23.45 -3.43 16.18
N SER A 468 23.19 -4.42 17.04
CA SER A 468 22.81 -5.77 16.62
C SER A 468 21.48 -5.82 15.86
N LYS A 469 20.51 -4.97 16.24
CA LYS A 469 19.23 -4.84 15.53
C LYS A 469 19.42 -4.21 14.16
N VAL A 470 20.17 -3.12 14.08
CA VAL A 470 20.49 -2.46 12.81
C VAL A 470 21.22 -3.41 11.86
N LYS A 471 22.23 -4.15 12.35
CA LYS A 471 22.98 -5.14 11.55
C LYS A 471 22.11 -6.26 10.95
N LYS A 472 20.98 -6.59 11.58
CA LYS A 472 20.10 -7.72 11.23
C LYS A 472 18.86 -7.30 10.44
N SER A 473 18.69 -6.03 10.09
CA SER A 473 17.52 -5.53 9.36
C SER A 473 17.91 -4.60 8.22
N ASN A 474 16.90 -4.18 7.46
CA ASN A 474 17.03 -3.18 6.38
C ASN A 474 17.57 -1.83 6.87
N LEU A 475 17.55 -1.57 8.18
CA LEU A 475 18.18 -0.40 8.78
C LEU A 475 19.68 -0.32 8.50
N LYS A 476 20.37 -1.45 8.24
CA LYS A 476 21.78 -1.43 7.82
C LYS A 476 21.98 -0.67 6.50
N LEU A 477 21.04 -0.81 5.57
CA LEU A 477 21.11 -0.17 4.25
C LEU A 477 20.84 1.34 4.38
N LEU A 478 19.90 1.71 5.25
CA LEU A 478 19.53 3.11 5.48
C LEU A 478 20.61 3.85 6.30
N LEU A 479 21.07 3.29 7.42
CA LEU A 479 22.01 3.97 8.32
C LEU A 479 23.48 3.87 7.87
N GLY A 480 23.82 2.88 7.04
CA GLY A 480 25.17 2.73 6.48
C GLY A 480 26.19 2.03 7.38
N SER A 481 27.32 1.63 6.79
CA SER A 481 28.42 0.91 7.45
C SER A 481 29.16 1.76 8.46
N ASP A 482 29.38 3.03 8.16
CA ASP A 482 30.19 3.92 9.00
C ASP A 482 29.47 4.24 10.31
N TRP A 483 28.13 4.36 10.27
CA TRP A 483 27.30 4.50 11.47
C TRP A 483 27.47 3.27 12.38
N LEU A 484 27.49 2.06 11.79
CA LEU A 484 27.72 0.83 12.54
C LEU A 484 29.13 0.77 13.14
N LEU A 485 30.16 1.16 12.39
CA LEU A 485 31.54 1.17 12.87
C LEU A 485 31.72 2.13 14.05
N ASN A 486 31.17 3.35 13.96
CA ASN A 486 31.22 4.34 15.03
C ASN A 486 30.53 3.85 16.31
N HIS A 487 29.34 3.25 16.17
CA HIS A 487 28.60 2.74 17.33
C HIS A 487 29.24 1.47 17.91
N ASP A 488 29.83 0.58 17.09
CA ASP A 488 30.65 -0.54 17.58
C ASP A 488 31.86 -0.05 18.38
N ALA A 489 32.55 0.98 17.91
CA ALA A 489 33.66 1.60 18.63
C ALA A 489 33.19 2.19 19.97
N LYS A 490 32.01 2.80 20.00
CA LYS A 490 31.40 3.33 21.22
C LYS A 490 31.02 2.24 22.22
N VAL A 491 30.49 1.10 21.76
CA VAL A 491 30.27 -0.09 22.61
C VAL A 491 31.58 -0.53 23.26
N LYS A 492 32.65 -0.67 22.48
CA LYS A 492 33.99 -1.03 23.01
C LYS A 492 34.49 -0.01 24.03
N GLN A 493 34.26 1.29 23.79
CA GLN A 493 34.62 2.34 24.72
C GLN A 493 33.87 2.20 26.06
N TYR A 494 32.56 1.96 26.03
CA TYR A 494 31.77 1.74 27.25
C TYR A 494 32.23 0.50 28.01
N ILE A 495 32.52 -0.61 27.32
CA ILE A 495 33.09 -1.80 27.95
C ILE A 495 34.43 -1.50 28.59
N SER A 496 35.35 -0.81 27.91
CA SER A 496 36.65 -0.46 28.48
C SER A 496 36.52 0.44 29.71
N ASN A 497 35.53 1.34 29.74
CA ASN A 497 35.24 2.17 30.92
C ASN A 497 34.67 1.35 32.07
N TYR A 498 33.75 0.42 31.78
CA TYR A 498 33.25 -0.54 32.77
C TYR A 498 34.41 -1.34 33.38
N GLU A 499 35.27 -1.96 32.56
CA GLU A 499 36.39 -2.77 33.05
C GLU A 499 37.35 -1.94 33.91
N ARG A 500 37.69 -0.73 33.46
CA ARG A 500 38.58 0.18 34.19
C ARG A 500 38.01 0.60 35.54
N MET A 501 36.71 0.88 35.62
CA MET A 501 36.08 1.38 36.85
C MET A 501 35.73 0.23 37.80
N GLY A 502 35.06 -0.81 37.29
CA GLY A 502 34.54 -1.93 38.09
C GLY A 502 35.62 -2.86 38.62
N TRP A 503 36.78 -2.91 37.96
CA TRP A 503 37.94 -3.71 38.39
C TRP A 503 39.13 -2.84 38.79
N SER A 504 38.93 -1.54 39.01
CA SER A 504 39.99 -0.56 39.32
C SER A 504 40.91 -1.04 40.45
N LYS A 505 40.37 -1.34 41.64
CA LYS A 505 41.14 -1.80 42.82
C LYS A 505 41.99 -3.04 42.52
N VAL A 506 41.38 -4.02 41.83
CA VAL A 506 42.05 -5.26 41.43
C VAL A 506 43.18 -4.97 40.44
N LEU A 507 42.95 -4.10 39.46
CA LEU A 507 43.93 -3.77 38.42
C LEU A 507 45.07 -2.88 38.92
N THR A 508 44.81 -1.94 39.85
CA THR A 508 45.84 -1.08 40.45
C THR A 508 46.79 -1.86 41.33
N SER A 509 46.32 -2.95 41.97
CA SER A 509 47.16 -3.84 42.78
C SER A 509 48.39 -4.37 42.03
N PHE A 510 48.29 -4.52 40.69
CA PHE A 510 49.39 -4.96 39.83
C PHE A 510 50.32 -3.83 39.39
N LEU A 511 49.79 -2.60 39.25
CA LEU A 511 50.56 -1.44 38.75
C LEU A 511 51.51 -0.88 39.81
N GLU A 512 51.08 -0.84 41.06
CA GLU A 512 51.87 -0.28 42.17
C GLU A 512 53.09 -1.14 42.54
N ASN A 513 53.10 -2.40 42.12
CA ASN A 513 54.00 -3.43 42.62
C ASN A 513 54.91 -4.06 41.54
N SER A 514 54.83 -3.55 40.30
CA SER A 514 55.45 -4.16 39.10
C SER A 514 56.99 -4.07 39.07
N THR A 515 57.61 -3.20 39.88
CA THR A 515 59.05 -2.87 39.75
C THR A 515 59.89 -3.04 41.02
N ALA A 516 59.31 -3.34 42.18
CA ALA A 516 60.05 -3.49 43.45
C ALA A 516 60.12 -4.95 43.92
N GLU A 517 61.28 -5.40 44.42
CA GLU A 517 61.36 -6.65 45.18
C GLU A 517 60.61 -6.49 46.50
N MET A 518 59.51 -7.22 46.67
CA MET A 518 58.76 -7.22 47.92
C MET A 518 59.36 -8.20 48.91
N SER A 519 59.44 -7.77 50.16
CA SER A 519 59.73 -8.66 51.27
C SER A 519 58.57 -9.66 51.50
N PRO A 520 58.82 -10.83 52.11
CA PRO A 520 57.77 -11.80 52.43
C PRO A 520 56.55 -11.25 53.20
N PRO A 521 56.66 -10.32 54.17
CA PRO A 521 55.47 -9.72 54.80
C PRO A 521 54.68 -8.83 53.84
N GLU A 522 55.35 -7.99 53.02
CA GLU A 522 54.68 -7.13 52.03
C GLU A 522 53.94 -7.97 50.98
N ALA A 523 54.54 -9.07 50.53
CA ALA A 523 53.89 -10.02 49.62
C ALA A 523 52.65 -10.66 50.25
N ARG A 524 52.65 -10.97 51.56
CA ARG A 524 51.46 -11.48 52.25
C ARG A 524 50.35 -10.45 52.28
N ASP A 525 50.66 -9.21 52.64
CA ASP A 525 49.69 -8.11 52.73
C ASP A 525 49.08 -7.81 51.36
N TRP A 526 49.89 -7.91 50.29
CA TRP A 526 49.41 -7.81 48.92
C TRP A 526 48.37 -8.90 48.59
N PHE A 527 48.66 -10.18 48.88
CA PHE A 527 47.70 -11.27 48.62
C PHE A 527 46.40 -11.10 49.39
N VAL A 528 46.46 -10.65 50.65
CA VAL A 528 45.25 -10.37 51.45
C VAL A 528 44.42 -9.26 50.81
N THR A 529 45.07 -8.16 50.41
CA THR A 529 44.42 -7.02 49.76
C THR A 529 43.80 -7.42 48.43
N PHE A 530 44.56 -8.13 47.57
CA PHE A 530 44.08 -8.65 46.30
C PHE A 530 42.86 -9.56 46.47
N ASN A 531 42.91 -10.52 47.41
CA ASN A 531 41.79 -11.44 47.64
C ASN A 531 40.53 -10.67 48.04
N SER A 532 40.67 -9.69 48.93
CA SER A 532 39.56 -8.83 49.37
C SER A 532 38.97 -8.02 48.21
N ASP A 533 39.81 -7.35 47.42
CA ASP A 533 39.37 -6.52 46.30
C ASP A 533 38.73 -7.35 45.18
N PHE A 534 39.29 -8.53 44.88
CA PHE A 534 38.74 -9.46 43.90
C PHE A 534 37.39 -10.00 44.35
N GLU A 535 37.25 -10.45 45.61
CA GLU A 535 35.99 -10.95 46.15
C GLU A 535 34.92 -9.86 46.21
N GLU A 536 35.28 -8.63 46.55
CA GLU A 536 34.36 -7.48 46.53
C GLU A 536 33.85 -7.21 45.12
N ALA A 537 34.76 -7.13 44.14
CA ALA A 537 34.42 -6.90 42.73
C ALA A 537 33.54 -8.04 42.19
N TYR A 538 33.95 -9.29 42.41
CA TYR A 538 33.20 -10.48 41.98
C TYR A 538 31.81 -10.52 42.60
N ARG A 539 31.70 -10.37 43.92
CA ARG A 539 30.41 -10.40 44.63
C ARG A 539 29.45 -9.33 44.10
N THR A 540 29.95 -8.10 43.91
CA THR A 540 29.15 -6.98 43.42
C THR A 540 28.61 -7.25 42.01
N GLN A 541 29.46 -7.79 41.14
CA GLN A 541 29.17 -7.95 39.71
C GLN A 541 28.54 -9.31 39.35
N SER A 542 28.52 -10.27 40.28
CA SER A 542 27.96 -11.63 40.07
C SER A 542 26.48 -11.63 39.65
N SER A 543 25.71 -10.64 40.12
CA SER A 543 24.29 -10.47 39.77
C SER A 543 24.05 -9.74 38.45
N TRP A 544 25.09 -9.13 37.85
CA TRP A 544 24.95 -8.33 36.64
C TRP A 544 24.75 -9.21 35.42
N VAL A 545 24.20 -8.63 34.34
CA VAL A 545 23.83 -9.39 33.15
C VAL A 545 24.40 -8.74 31.91
N ILE A 546 25.03 -9.54 31.04
CA ILE A 546 25.32 -9.18 29.64
C ILE A 546 24.51 -10.13 28.75
N PRO A 547 23.37 -9.67 28.20
CA PRO A 547 22.47 -10.56 27.46
C PRO A 547 23.07 -11.14 26.18
N ASP A 548 23.83 -10.33 25.43
CA ASP A 548 24.44 -10.77 24.18
C ASP A 548 25.64 -11.71 24.44
N PRO A 549 25.62 -12.96 23.95
CA PRO A 549 26.68 -13.92 24.23
C PRO A 549 28.04 -13.49 23.70
N LYS A 550 28.11 -12.89 22.49
CA LYS A 550 29.39 -12.49 21.89
C LYS A 550 30.04 -11.37 22.69
N LEU A 551 29.25 -10.38 23.10
CA LEU A 551 29.72 -9.31 23.99
C LEU A 551 30.15 -9.88 25.34
N ARG A 552 29.33 -10.76 25.94
CA ARG A 552 29.61 -11.38 27.24
C ARG A 552 30.93 -12.13 27.24
N ASP A 553 31.12 -13.00 26.25
CA ASP A 553 32.34 -13.81 26.14
C ASP A 553 33.56 -12.93 25.86
N GLY A 554 33.41 -11.90 25.03
CA GLY A 554 34.46 -10.91 24.79
C GLY A 554 34.91 -10.18 26.06
N VAL A 555 33.95 -9.77 26.91
CA VAL A 555 34.24 -9.12 28.21
C VAL A 555 34.95 -10.10 29.15
N LYS A 556 34.47 -11.34 29.26
CA LYS A 556 35.11 -12.37 30.10
C LYS A 556 36.56 -12.64 29.68
N ILE A 557 36.80 -12.79 28.39
CA ILE A 557 38.15 -13.00 27.84
C ILE A 557 39.06 -11.80 28.13
N SER A 558 38.55 -10.58 27.94
CA SER A 558 39.29 -9.34 28.21
C SER A 558 39.67 -9.20 29.69
N LEU A 559 38.70 -9.43 30.59
CA LEU A 559 38.93 -9.41 32.04
C LEU A 559 39.91 -10.50 32.49
N ALA A 560 39.71 -11.73 32.04
CA ALA A 560 40.61 -12.85 32.31
C ALA A 560 42.04 -12.52 31.86
N LYS A 561 42.21 -12.00 30.65
CA LYS A 561 43.51 -11.58 30.14
C LYS A 561 44.15 -10.52 31.04
N LYS A 562 43.42 -9.52 31.51
CA LYS A 562 43.95 -8.42 32.34
C LYS A 562 44.28 -8.87 33.76
N VAL A 563 43.36 -9.58 34.42
CA VAL A 563 43.49 -9.97 35.83
C VAL A 563 44.46 -11.14 35.99
N ILE A 564 44.37 -12.17 35.16
CA ILE A 564 45.20 -13.38 35.31
C ILE A 564 46.63 -13.13 34.89
N SER A 565 46.88 -12.34 33.85
CA SER A 565 48.27 -12.03 33.45
C SER A 565 49.00 -11.23 34.55
N GLY A 566 48.32 -10.26 35.17
CA GLY A 566 48.83 -9.55 36.34
C GLY A 566 49.07 -10.50 37.51
N TYR A 567 48.07 -11.32 37.86
CA TYR A 567 48.13 -12.21 39.03
C TYR A 567 49.16 -13.33 38.91
N ARG A 568 49.26 -13.97 37.73
CA ARG A 568 50.13 -15.13 37.50
C ARG A 568 51.59 -14.83 37.81
N THR A 569 52.06 -13.66 37.38
CA THR A 569 53.43 -13.21 37.60
C THR A 569 53.78 -13.13 39.09
N PHE A 570 52.86 -12.59 39.91
CA PHE A 570 53.03 -12.50 41.38
C PHE A 570 52.85 -13.86 42.06
N TYR A 571 51.86 -14.63 41.61
CA TYR A 571 51.60 -15.97 42.12
C TYR A 571 52.81 -16.89 41.98
N GLU A 572 53.40 -16.96 40.78
CA GLU A 572 54.57 -17.81 40.51
C GLU A 572 55.79 -17.41 41.33
N LYS A 573 56.03 -16.09 41.49
CA LYS A 573 57.19 -15.53 42.19
C LYS A 573 57.14 -15.77 43.71
N TYR A 574 55.99 -15.57 44.36
CA TYR A 574 55.89 -15.53 45.82
C TYR A 574 55.23 -16.75 46.46
N ARG A 575 54.58 -17.65 45.71
CA ARG A 575 53.86 -18.81 46.29
C ARG A 575 54.75 -19.75 47.10
N GLU A 576 55.96 -20.08 46.63
CA GLU A 576 56.86 -21.01 47.33
C GLU A 576 57.50 -20.35 48.57
N ILE A 577 57.80 -19.06 48.46
CA ILE A 577 58.36 -18.25 49.57
C ILE A 577 57.35 -18.20 50.73
N LEU A 578 56.06 -18.06 50.42
CA LEU A 578 55.00 -17.95 51.42
C LEU A 578 54.48 -19.30 51.94
N ARG A 579 54.67 -20.41 51.19
CA ARG A 579 54.34 -21.79 51.64
C ARG A 579 55.22 -22.28 52.79
N SER A 580 56.43 -21.75 52.92
CA SER A 580 57.43 -22.21 53.91
C SER A 580 57.20 -21.69 55.34
N GLY A 581 56.15 -20.87 55.57
CA GLY A 581 55.93 -20.11 56.81
C GLY A 581 54.85 -20.62 57.80
N GLY A 582 54.27 -21.80 57.62
CA GLY A 582 53.54 -22.52 58.70
C GLY A 582 52.17 -21.99 59.17
N VAL A 583 51.56 -20.98 58.53
CA VAL A 583 50.21 -20.49 58.89
C VAL A 583 49.29 -20.53 57.65
N LYS A 584 47.97 -20.74 57.85
CA LYS A 584 46.88 -20.82 56.84
C LYS A 584 47.24 -20.12 55.52
N SER A 585 47.15 -20.85 54.41
CA SER A 585 47.53 -20.38 53.06
C SER A 585 46.98 -18.98 52.77
N VAL A 586 47.85 -17.97 52.83
CA VAL A 586 47.53 -16.57 52.47
C VAL A 586 47.20 -16.45 50.97
N VAL A 587 47.75 -17.37 50.17
CA VAL A 587 47.44 -17.54 48.76
C VAL A 587 46.15 -18.37 48.64
N ARG A 588 45.02 -17.70 48.42
CA ARG A 588 43.67 -18.31 48.41
C ARG A 588 43.26 -18.86 47.04
N PHE A 589 43.71 -18.21 45.96
CA PHE A 589 43.31 -18.53 44.59
C PHE A 589 44.51 -19.00 43.78
N ALA A 590 44.38 -20.10 43.05
CA ALA A 590 45.24 -20.38 41.91
C ALA A 590 44.80 -19.52 40.70
N PRO A 591 45.68 -19.27 39.72
CA PRO A 591 45.29 -18.60 38.49
C PRO A 591 44.09 -19.25 37.79
N ASP A 592 43.96 -20.57 37.85
CA ASP A 592 42.84 -21.33 37.30
C ASP A 592 41.53 -21.11 38.08
N ASP A 593 41.61 -20.90 39.40
CA ASP A 593 40.44 -20.57 40.22
C ASP A 593 39.86 -19.22 39.80
N LEU A 594 40.72 -18.21 39.60
CA LEU A 594 40.30 -16.88 39.12
C LEU A 594 39.66 -16.95 37.72
N GLN A 595 40.19 -17.81 36.84
CA GLN A 595 39.59 -18.06 35.52
C GLN A 595 38.16 -18.60 35.65
N ASN A 596 37.93 -19.55 36.57
CA ASN A 596 36.60 -20.12 36.80
C ASN A 596 35.62 -19.05 37.30
N TYR A 597 36.01 -18.27 38.31
CA TYR A 597 35.18 -17.16 38.82
C TYR A 597 34.82 -16.16 37.71
N LEU A 598 35.80 -15.70 36.92
CA LEU A 598 35.53 -14.74 35.84
C LEU A 598 34.63 -15.33 34.74
N SER A 599 34.69 -16.65 34.52
CA SER A 599 33.87 -17.35 33.54
C SER A 599 32.39 -17.42 33.94
N ASP A 600 32.09 -17.39 35.25
CA ASP A 600 30.73 -17.46 35.78
C ASP A 600 29.98 -16.11 35.78
N LEU A 601 30.69 -15.00 35.55
CA LEU A 601 30.10 -13.65 35.56
C LEU A 601 29.08 -13.42 34.42
N PHE A 602 28.19 -12.45 34.65
CA PHE A 602 27.29 -11.84 33.67
C PHE A 602 26.12 -12.69 33.15
N HIS A 603 25.85 -13.84 33.77
CA HIS A 603 24.68 -14.66 33.46
C HIS A 603 23.41 -14.21 34.20
N GLY A 604 23.57 -13.34 35.22
CA GLY A 604 22.54 -13.04 36.21
C GLY A 604 22.40 -14.15 37.25
N THR A 605 21.77 -13.85 38.38
CA THR A 605 21.38 -14.87 39.36
C THR A 605 20.27 -15.73 38.78
N GLY A 606 20.64 -16.78 38.05
CA GLY A 606 19.77 -17.93 37.84
C GLY A 606 19.67 -18.68 39.17
N SER A 607 18.46 -19.00 39.59
CA SER A 607 18.15 -20.11 40.47
C SER A 607 18.92 -21.36 40.02
N SER A 608 20.09 -21.59 40.61
CA SER A 608 20.70 -22.91 40.67
C SER A 608 19.96 -23.68 41.77
N GLU A 609 18.71 -24.06 41.50
CA GLU A 609 18.11 -25.18 42.19
C GLU A 609 18.52 -26.44 41.42
N HIS A 610 19.61 -27.05 41.88
CA HIS A 610 19.70 -28.50 41.87
C HIS A 610 18.53 -29.06 42.70
N GLY A 611 17.35 -29.12 42.10
CA GLY A 611 16.16 -29.78 42.60
C GLY A 611 15.90 -31.01 41.73
N THR A 612 16.12 -32.18 42.33
CA THR A 612 15.84 -33.51 41.82
C THR A 612 14.64 -33.55 40.87
N THR A 613 14.87 -33.90 39.61
CA THR A 613 13.81 -34.12 38.62
C THR A 613 13.03 -35.37 39.00
N SER A 614 11.91 -35.22 39.71
CA SER A 614 10.87 -36.25 39.78
C SER A 614 9.95 -36.10 38.57
N TYR A 615 10.18 -36.97 37.60
CA TYR A 615 9.36 -37.19 36.42
C TYR A 615 7.93 -37.55 36.86
N SER A 616 6.99 -36.64 36.65
CA SER A 616 5.55 -36.92 36.66
C SER A 616 5.04 -36.74 35.22
N LEU A 617 5.04 -37.83 34.46
CA LEU A 617 4.44 -37.93 33.14
C LEU A 617 2.91 -37.91 33.28
N SER A 618 2.25 -36.81 32.95
CA SER A 618 0.82 -36.80 32.63
C SER A 618 0.64 -36.85 31.11
N HIS A 619 0.49 -38.07 30.60
CA HIS A 619 -0.04 -38.32 29.26
C HIS A 619 -1.49 -37.84 29.18
N SER A 620 -1.76 -36.80 28.38
CA SER A 620 -3.10 -36.47 27.91
C SER A 620 -3.39 -37.27 26.64
N SER A 621 -3.92 -38.49 26.83
CA SER A 621 -4.48 -39.30 25.75
C SER A 621 -5.84 -38.75 25.31
N SER A 622 -5.88 -38.17 24.11
CA SER A 622 -7.11 -37.94 23.35
C SER A 622 -7.72 -39.29 22.96
N SER A 623 -8.83 -39.66 23.59
CA SER A 623 -9.63 -40.81 23.18
C SER A 623 -10.75 -40.35 22.25
N VAL A 624 -10.59 -40.74 20.99
CA VAL A 624 -11.65 -40.85 19.99
C VAL A 624 -12.55 -42.02 20.40
N SER A 625 -13.85 -41.77 20.58
CA SER A 625 -14.85 -42.81 20.79
C SER A 625 -15.86 -42.79 19.67
N THR A 626 -15.78 -43.78 18.79
CA THR A 626 -16.82 -44.12 17.80
C THR A 626 -17.47 -45.46 18.13
N SER A 627 -18.80 -45.44 18.07
CA SER A 627 -19.75 -46.53 17.76
C SER A 627 -20.19 -47.52 18.84
N SER A 628 -21.49 -47.48 19.13
CA SER A 628 -22.36 -48.68 19.20
C SER A 628 -23.83 -48.32 18.93
N SER A 629 -24.42 -49.10 18.03
CA SER A 629 -25.73 -49.04 17.33
C SER A 629 -26.99 -49.21 18.23
N PRO A 630 -28.22 -49.21 17.66
CA PRO A 630 -29.46 -48.79 18.33
C PRO A 630 -30.31 -49.93 18.91
N SER A 631 -31.26 -49.60 19.79
CA SER A 631 -32.37 -50.49 20.14
C SER A 631 -33.68 -49.74 20.46
N HIS A 632 -34.75 -50.29 19.91
CA HIS A 632 -36.16 -49.92 19.94
C HIS A 632 -36.79 -49.53 21.29
N GLY A 633 -37.75 -48.60 21.21
CA GLY A 633 -39.15 -48.84 21.59
C GLY A 633 -39.57 -48.55 23.03
N ARG A 634 -40.28 -47.44 23.25
CA ARG A 634 -41.76 -47.37 23.29
C ARG A 634 -42.21 -45.92 23.43
#